data_AF-A0A9P0JD26-F1
#
_entry.id   AF-A0A9P0JD26-F1
#
_cell.length_a   1.000
_cell.length_b   1.000
_cell.length_c   1.000
_cell.angle_alpha   90.00
_cell.angle_beta   90.00
_cell.angle_gamma   90.00
#
_symmetry.space_group_name_H-M   'P 1'
#
loop_
_entity.id
_entity.type
_entity.pdbx_description
1 polymer ?
#
loop_
_entity_poly.entity_id
_entity_poly.type
_entity_poly.pdbx_seq_one_letter_code
_entity_poly.pdbx_strand_id
1 'polypeptide(L)'
;MSSSPYVVAESPELGRHWVAARDIAAGEVLLEERPLVVGPKAGSPPVCLACYAPAADYRCSACGWPVCGPRCEAAAAHRDAECRLIGGHYDGRRSAAYCFVAPLRCMLLAGRGAAEFRSLQSHLDDRLDTPLYRAYAVNVAAFVLDRLGLRSADGDDRSALEAAAVLDTNAFDVRRPGGRNFRAVYARASMMAHCCTPNTKHVFVGDAADGRPAIRVLATVPIGRGHGVTATYTQTLWCTRDRRRHLSAAKCFECACARCADPEELGTHLGSAACGGPCSGRVAAAAAGCATCGRPADDPEAEQRAVRAVGVLSKSRDCAGFERFLERVRDGTMPPLHDNHHVAVGVKYALVQLYGDRISDLTVKQLENNSAICEQLLRLADVLEPGITRFRGLLLYYLVCGLKQLKRKKHRRNYDEMIKNFAREAVVILKTEPDLMYLVEQLQ
;
A
#
# COMPACT_ATOMS: atom_id res chain seq x y z
N MET A 1 1.47 24.23 25.54
CA MET A 1 2.06 23.12 24.74
C MET A 1 0.96 22.10 24.52
N SER A 2 0.53 21.87 23.27
CA SER A 2 -0.49 20.85 22.99
C SER A 2 0.06 19.48 23.39
N SER A 3 -0.67 18.75 24.23
CA SER A 3 -0.33 17.36 24.58
C SER A 3 -0.18 16.52 23.31
N SER A 4 0.76 15.58 23.30
CA SER A 4 0.91 14.60 22.20
C SER A 4 -0.44 13.95 21.87
N PRO A 5 -0.84 13.80 20.59
CA PRO A 5 -2.13 13.23 20.23
C PRO A 5 -2.24 11.74 20.60
N TYR A 6 -1.11 11.04 20.73
CA TYR A 6 -1.04 9.63 21.09
C TYR A 6 0.08 9.35 22.10
N VAL A 7 -0.01 8.18 22.74
CA VAL A 7 1.04 7.54 23.54
C VAL A 7 1.34 6.15 22.97
N VAL A 8 2.52 5.60 23.29
CA VAL A 8 2.84 4.20 23.02
C VAL A 8 2.41 3.37 24.22
N ALA A 9 1.51 2.43 24.00
CA ALA A 9 1.11 1.41 24.95
C ALA A 9 1.69 0.05 24.53
N GLU A 10 1.59 -0.94 25.40
CA GLU A 10 2.03 -2.31 25.13
C GLU A 10 0.93 -3.30 25.53
N SER A 11 0.68 -4.31 24.69
CA SER A 11 -0.21 -5.42 25.02
C SER A 11 0.39 -6.75 24.57
N PRO A 12 -0.03 -7.89 25.15
CA PRO A 12 0.43 -9.21 24.71
C PRO A 12 0.15 -9.50 23.23
N GLU A 13 -0.95 -8.99 22.68
CA GLU A 13 -1.43 -9.29 21.33
C GLU A 13 -0.78 -8.42 20.26
N LEU A 14 -0.55 -7.15 20.55
CA LEU A 14 -0.06 -6.16 19.58
C LEU A 14 1.40 -5.76 19.82
N GLY A 15 1.98 -6.14 20.95
CA GLY A 15 3.22 -5.55 21.45
C GLY A 15 3.04 -4.04 21.62
N ARG A 16 4.08 -3.27 21.28
CA ARG A 16 4.03 -1.80 21.32
C ARG A 16 3.14 -1.26 20.21
N HIS A 17 2.17 -0.42 20.59
CA HIS A 17 1.22 0.18 19.65
C HIS A 17 0.79 1.59 20.09
N TRP A 18 0.21 2.37 19.17
CA TRP A 18 -0.30 3.70 19.49
C TRP A 18 -1.72 3.68 20.05
N VAL A 19 -1.94 4.47 21.09
CA VAL A 19 -3.27 4.75 21.67
C VAL A 19 -3.49 6.25 21.74
N ALA A 20 -4.69 6.70 21.38
CA ALA A 20 -5.06 8.11 21.40
C ALA A 20 -5.03 8.65 22.84
N ALA A 21 -4.22 9.69 23.08
CA ALA A 21 -4.07 10.31 24.40
C ALA A 21 -5.20 11.31 24.72
N ARG A 22 -5.90 11.76 23.67
CA ARG A 22 -7.07 12.64 23.67
C ARG A 22 -7.94 12.31 22.47
N ASP A 23 -9.09 12.97 22.37
CA ASP A 23 -9.86 12.94 21.13
C ASP A 23 -9.06 13.61 20.00
N ILE A 24 -9.10 12.98 18.83
CA ILE A 24 -8.38 13.37 17.62
C ILE A 24 -9.42 13.63 16.53
N ALA A 25 -9.32 14.78 15.87
CA ALA A 25 -10.22 15.12 14.77
C ALA A 25 -9.79 14.43 13.46
N ALA A 26 -10.76 14.15 12.58
CA ALA A 26 -10.46 13.72 11.23
C ALA A 26 -9.61 14.78 10.50
N GLY A 27 -8.56 14.36 9.82
CA GLY A 27 -7.62 15.22 9.10
C GLY A 27 -6.50 15.79 9.95
N GLU A 28 -6.51 15.55 11.27
CA GLU A 28 -5.45 16.00 12.15
C GLU A 28 -4.13 15.27 11.87
N VAL A 29 -3.03 16.01 11.80
CA VAL A 29 -1.67 15.45 11.64
C VAL A 29 -1.17 14.93 12.98
N LEU A 30 -0.93 13.62 13.06
CA LEU A 30 -0.50 12.96 14.29
C LEU A 30 1.02 12.93 14.42
N LEU A 31 1.71 12.80 13.29
CA LEU A 31 3.17 12.66 13.23
C LEU A 31 3.69 13.21 11.91
N GLU A 32 4.81 13.93 11.98
CA GLU A 32 5.73 14.12 10.87
C GLU A 32 7.13 13.65 11.30
N GLU A 33 7.73 12.72 10.56
CA GLU A 33 8.97 12.05 10.94
C GLU A 33 9.89 11.83 9.72
N ARG A 34 11.19 12.10 9.87
CA ARG A 34 12.21 11.74 8.87
C ARG A 34 12.68 10.29 9.07
N PRO A 35 13.08 9.60 8.00
CA PRO A 35 13.41 8.18 8.09
C PRO A 35 14.75 7.98 8.81
N LEU A 36 14.81 6.92 9.62
CA LEU A 36 16.05 6.40 10.21
C LEU A 36 16.99 5.95 9.09
N VAL A 37 16.45 5.14 8.17
CA VAL A 37 17.18 4.56 7.06
C VAL A 37 16.30 4.54 5.81
N VAL A 38 16.93 4.72 4.66
CA VAL A 38 16.32 4.60 3.33
C VAL A 38 17.17 3.66 2.49
N GLY A 39 16.55 2.88 1.61
CA GLY A 39 17.30 2.01 0.74
C GLY A 39 16.47 1.40 -0.39
N PRO A 40 17.14 0.87 -1.43
CA PRO A 40 16.49 0.21 -2.54
C PRO A 40 15.77 -1.07 -2.10
N LYS A 41 14.83 -1.53 -2.93
CA LYS A 41 14.22 -2.85 -2.77
C LYS A 41 15.21 -3.92 -3.20
N ALA A 42 15.16 -5.11 -2.57
CA ALA A 42 16.17 -6.13 -2.82
C ALA A 42 16.26 -6.58 -4.29
N GLY A 43 15.11 -6.64 -4.98
CA GLY A 43 15.01 -6.89 -6.43
C GLY A 43 14.67 -5.66 -7.25
N SER A 44 15.06 -4.45 -6.83
CA SER A 44 14.83 -3.26 -7.64
C SER A 44 15.63 -3.33 -8.95
N PRO A 45 15.11 -2.76 -10.06
CA PRO A 45 15.98 -2.44 -11.19
C PRO A 45 17.10 -1.48 -10.75
N PRO A 46 18.13 -1.26 -11.58
CA PRO A 46 19.14 -0.24 -11.30
C PRO A 46 18.52 1.12 -11.01
N VAL A 47 18.86 1.70 -9.85
CA VAL A 47 18.38 3.00 -9.38
C VAL A 47 19.54 3.81 -8.80
N CYS A 48 19.39 5.13 -8.81
CA CYS A 48 20.30 6.01 -8.08
C CYS A 48 20.29 5.71 -6.58
N LEU A 49 21.47 5.50 -5.98
CA LEU A 49 21.59 5.20 -4.54
C LEU A 49 21.21 6.36 -3.61
N ALA A 50 21.12 7.60 -4.11
CA ALA A 50 20.73 8.74 -3.30
C ALA A 50 19.23 9.05 -3.39
N CYS A 51 18.70 9.20 -4.61
CA CYS A 51 17.35 9.68 -4.85
C CYS A 51 16.38 8.59 -5.37
N TYR A 52 16.87 7.39 -5.70
CA TYR A 52 16.09 6.24 -6.17
C TYR A 52 15.34 6.43 -7.48
N ALA A 53 15.75 7.41 -8.30
CA ALA A 53 15.30 7.47 -9.70
C ALA A 53 15.85 6.24 -10.44
N PRO A 54 15.16 5.78 -11.49
CA PRO A 54 15.75 4.85 -12.45
C PRO A 54 17.17 5.30 -12.83
N ALA A 55 18.13 4.38 -12.77
CA ALA A 55 19.54 4.71 -12.96
C ALA A 55 19.78 5.28 -14.36
N ALA A 56 20.61 6.32 -14.43
CA ALA A 56 21.19 6.84 -15.65
C ALA A 56 22.63 6.31 -15.83
N ASP A 57 23.35 6.76 -16.85
CA ASP A 57 24.71 6.28 -17.15
C ASP A 57 25.78 6.79 -16.18
N TYR A 58 25.48 7.82 -15.39
CA TYR A 58 26.42 8.37 -14.43
C TYR A 58 26.74 7.37 -13.29
N ARG A 59 27.99 7.35 -12.85
CA ARG A 59 28.51 6.49 -11.78
C ARG A 59 29.24 7.35 -10.76
N CYS A 60 29.06 7.02 -9.48
CA CYS A 60 29.77 7.67 -8.39
C CYS A 60 31.28 7.54 -8.60
N SER A 61 32.02 8.64 -8.56
CA SER A 61 33.47 8.63 -8.78
C SER A 61 34.25 7.81 -7.75
N ALA A 62 33.71 7.68 -6.52
CA ALA A 62 34.37 6.97 -5.42
C ALA A 62 34.11 5.45 -5.42
N CYS A 63 32.87 5.01 -5.65
CA CYS A 63 32.49 3.59 -5.53
C CYS A 63 32.05 2.94 -6.84
N GLY A 64 31.82 3.72 -7.90
CA GLY A 64 31.37 3.21 -9.20
C GLY A 64 29.90 2.79 -9.27
N TRP A 65 29.09 3.05 -8.23
CA TRP A 65 27.65 2.70 -8.26
C TRP A 65 26.79 3.76 -8.96
N PRO A 66 25.62 3.39 -9.51
CA PRO A 66 24.74 4.34 -10.17
C PRO A 66 24.24 5.45 -9.23
N VAL A 67 24.46 6.69 -9.67
CA VAL A 67 23.88 7.91 -9.09
C VAL A 67 23.51 8.85 -10.23
N CYS A 68 22.58 9.80 -10.02
CA CYS A 68 22.11 10.67 -11.11
C CYS A 68 23.12 11.75 -11.55
N GLY A 69 24.18 11.99 -10.79
CA GLY A 69 25.14 13.07 -11.03
C GLY A 69 25.77 13.61 -9.74
N PRO A 70 26.56 14.70 -9.82
CA PRO A 70 27.34 15.23 -8.68
C PRO A 70 26.52 15.53 -7.43
N ARG A 71 25.28 16.02 -7.57
CA ARG A 71 24.37 16.25 -6.43
C ARG A 71 24.08 14.94 -5.67
N CYS A 72 23.77 13.87 -6.38
CA CYS A 72 23.46 12.58 -5.78
C CYS A 72 24.70 11.86 -5.25
N GLU A 73 25.85 12.07 -5.90
CA GLU A 73 27.14 11.60 -5.40
C GLU A 73 27.50 12.23 -4.05
N ALA A 74 27.27 13.54 -3.91
CA ALA A 74 27.53 14.27 -2.67
C ALA A 74 26.46 14.05 -1.58
N ALA A 75 25.35 13.37 -1.88
CA ALA A 75 24.24 13.23 -0.95
C ALA A 75 24.56 12.28 0.21
N ALA A 76 24.32 12.73 1.44
CA ALA A 76 24.59 11.97 2.67
C ALA A 76 23.92 10.59 2.69
N ALA A 77 22.77 10.43 2.03
CA ALA A 77 22.04 9.16 1.92
C ALA A 77 22.86 8.02 1.30
N HIS A 78 23.87 8.34 0.48
CA HIS A 78 24.79 7.40 -0.15
C HIS A 78 26.22 7.62 0.37
N ARG A 79 26.72 8.86 0.27
CA ARG A 79 28.10 9.24 0.56
C ARG A 79 28.56 8.86 1.96
N ASP A 80 27.74 9.18 2.96
CA ASP A 80 28.07 8.99 4.38
C ASP A 80 27.65 7.62 4.91
N ALA A 81 26.88 6.87 4.11
CA ALA A 81 26.38 5.56 4.48
C ALA A 81 27.31 4.47 3.92
N GLU A 82 26.96 3.86 2.79
CA GLU A 82 27.62 2.66 2.29
C GLU A 82 28.77 2.93 1.29
N CYS A 83 28.88 4.15 0.75
CA CYS A 83 29.72 4.46 -0.42
C CYS A 83 31.15 3.91 -0.32
N ARG A 84 31.82 4.10 0.84
CA ARG A 84 33.21 3.69 1.06
C ARG A 84 33.44 2.18 1.05
N LEU A 85 32.39 1.38 1.24
CA LEU A 85 32.49 -0.06 1.39
C LEU A 85 32.14 -0.82 0.11
N ILE A 86 31.26 -0.26 -0.72
CA ILE A 86 30.63 -1.02 -1.81
C ILE A 86 31.37 -0.95 -3.15
N GLY A 87 32.54 -0.31 -3.19
CA GLY A 87 33.34 -0.13 -4.40
C GLY A 87 33.61 -1.44 -5.14
N GLY A 88 33.42 -1.47 -6.47
CA GLY A 88 33.69 -2.65 -7.29
C GLY A 88 32.65 -3.79 -7.20
N HIS A 89 31.59 -3.62 -6.42
CA HIS A 89 30.55 -4.64 -6.22
C HIS A 89 29.26 -4.43 -7.03
N TYR A 90 29.23 -3.45 -7.94
CA TYR A 90 28.09 -3.22 -8.81
C TYR A 90 28.17 -4.08 -10.08
N ASP A 91 27.18 -4.95 -10.27
CA ASP A 91 26.96 -5.69 -11.52
C ASP A 91 25.52 -5.48 -11.98
N GLY A 92 25.33 -4.58 -12.96
CA GLY A 92 24.01 -4.26 -13.52
C GLY A 92 23.32 -5.43 -14.23
N ARG A 93 24.01 -6.55 -14.47
CA ARG A 93 23.42 -7.77 -15.04
C ARG A 93 22.78 -8.66 -13.97
N ARG A 94 23.11 -8.44 -12.68
CA ARG A 94 22.57 -9.23 -11.56
C ARG A 94 21.33 -8.57 -10.99
N SER A 95 20.22 -9.29 -11.02
CA SER A 95 18.95 -8.86 -10.42
C SER A 95 19.05 -8.57 -8.92
N ALA A 96 19.99 -9.20 -8.21
CA ALA A 96 20.20 -9.05 -6.78
C ALA A 96 21.28 -8.03 -6.39
N ALA A 97 21.82 -7.23 -7.34
CA ALA A 97 22.92 -6.31 -7.04
C ALA A 97 22.63 -5.38 -5.85
N TYR A 98 21.38 -4.95 -5.67
CA TYR A 98 20.99 -4.02 -4.60
C TYR A 98 20.55 -4.69 -3.29
N CYS A 99 20.51 -6.03 -3.21
CA CYS A 99 19.86 -6.75 -2.12
C CYS A 99 20.46 -6.46 -0.74
N PHE A 100 21.77 -6.25 -0.67
CA PHE A 100 22.48 -5.99 0.58
C PHE A 100 22.53 -4.50 0.95
N VAL A 101 22.23 -3.58 0.03
CA VAL A 101 22.44 -2.13 0.26
C VAL A 101 21.60 -1.60 1.40
N ALA A 102 20.29 -1.90 1.42
CA ALA A 102 19.42 -1.43 2.49
C ALA A 102 19.75 -2.07 3.85
N PRO A 103 19.95 -3.41 3.96
CA PRO A 103 20.45 -4.03 5.19
C PRO A 103 21.79 -3.47 5.67
N LEU A 104 22.75 -3.25 4.78
CA LEU A 104 24.05 -2.65 5.10
C LEU A 104 23.87 -1.27 5.73
N ARG A 105 23.04 -0.39 5.13
CA ARG A 105 22.74 0.92 5.71
C ARG A 105 22.13 0.85 7.10
N CYS A 106 21.34 -0.19 7.39
CA CYS A 106 20.78 -0.43 8.71
C CYS A 106 21.88 -0.79 9.72
N MET A 107 22.82 -1.67 9.34
CA MET A 107 23.95 -2.08 10.18
C MET A 107 24.91 -0.92 10.48
N LEU A 108 25.06 0.01 9.53
CA LEU A 108 25.93 1.19 9.66
C LEU A 108 25.31 2.32 10.50
N LEU A 109 24.07 2.18 10.99
CA LEU A 109 23.48 3.16 11.89
C LEU A 109 24.31 3.26 13.18
N ALA A 110 24.46 4.48 13.69
CA ALA A 110 25.18 4.76 14.94
C ALA A 110 24.36 5.62 15.90
N GLY A 111 24.78 5.65 17.18
CA GLY A 111 24.20 6.48 18.22
C GLY A 111 22.71 6.23 18.45
N ARG A 112 21.94 7.31 18.64
CA ARG A 112 20.50 7.23 18.94
C ARG A 112 19.70 6.52 17.84
N GLY A 113 20.01 6.75 16.57
CA GLY A 113 19.30 6.11 15.45
C GLY A 113 19.49 4.59 15.42
N ALA A 114 20.67 4.10 15.81
CA ALA A 114 20.92 2.67 15.95
C ALA A 114 20.14 2.04 17.11
N ALA A 115 20.02 2.76 18.24
CA ALA A 115 19.22 2.30 19.37
C ALA A 115 17.72 2.25 19.01
N GLU A 116 17.21 3.28 18.34
CA GLU A 116 15.82 3.32 17.87
C GLU A 116 15.54 2.20 16.86
N PHE A 117 16.44 1.99 15.88
CA PHE A 117 16.31 0.91 14.89
C PHE A 117 16.33 -0.48 15.54
N ARG A 118 17.31 -0.76 16.41
CA ARG A 118 17.41 -2.05 17.13
C ARG A 118 16.25 -2.31 18.09
N SER A 119 15.53 -1.25 18.48
CA SER A 119 14.32 -1.41 19.28
C SER A 119 13.12 -1.86 18.47
N LEU A 120 13.16 -1.85 17.13
CA LEU A 120 12.04 -2.26 16.29
C LEU A 120 11.94 -3.79 16.20
N GLN A 121 10.72 -4.29 16.04
CA GLN A 121 10.46 -5.73 16.00
C GLN A 121 11.04 -6.36 14.73
N SER A 122 11.83 -7.42 14.85
CA SER A 122 12.44 -8.08 13.70
C SER A 122 11.64 -9.29 13.21
N HIS A 123 11.08 -10.07 14.13
CA HIS A 123 10.61 -11.43 13.87
C HIS A 123 11.69 -12.32 13.22
N LEU A 124 12.97 -12.12 13.55
CA LEU A 124 14.04 -12.92 12.93
C LEU A 124 13.83 -14.41 13.17
N ASP A 125 13.50 -14.81 14.40
CA ASP A 125 13.35 -16.24 14.76
C ASP A 125 12.23 -16.91 13.94
N ASP A 126 11.12 -16.21 13.68
CA ASP A 126 10.03 -16.69 12.82
C ASP A 126 10.45 -16.81 11.34
N ARG A 127 11.53 -16.14 10.94
CA ARG A 127 11.96 -15.99 9.55
C ARG A 127 13.14 -16.86 9.17
N LEU A 128 14.00 -17.27 10.11
CA LEU A 128 15.28 -17.95 9.84
C LEU A 128 15.15 -19.13 8.88
N ASP A 129 14.12 -19.95 9.05
CA ASP A 129 13.92 -21.16 8.26
C ASP A 129 13.23 -20.93 6.91
N THR A 130 12.83 -19.70 6.60
CA THR A 130 12.16 -19.38 5.34
C THR A 130 13.14 -19.40 4.16
N PRO A 131 12.66 -19.72 2.93
CA PRO A 131 13.51 -19.66 1.73
C PRO A 131 14.17 -18.30 1.50
N LEU A 132 13.48 -17.21 1.88
CA LEU A 132 14.01 -15.85 1.76
C LEU A 132 15.22 -15.64 2.68
N TYR A 133 15.15 -16.08 3.94
CA TYR A 133 16.23 -15.85 4.91
C TYR A 133 17.42 -16.76 4.69
N ARG A 134 17.22 -17.97 4.15
CA ARG A 134 18.30 -18.79 3.61
C ARG A 134 19.03 -18.08 2.47
N ALA A 135 18.30 -17.41 1.58
CA ALA A 135 18.91 -16.60 0.53
C ALA A 135 19.61 -15.35 1.08
N TYR A 136 19.08 -14.72 2.14
CA TYR A 136 19.70 -13.56 2.78
C TYR A 136 20.95 -13.92 3.58
N ALA A 137 21.04 -15.13 4.14
CA ALA A 137 22.26 -15.60 4.81
C ALA A 137 23.47 -15.54 3.86
N VAL A 138 23.27 -15.86 2.58
CA VAL A 138 24.33 -15.80 1.56
C VAL A 138 24.46 -14.40 0.97
N ASN A 139 23.38 -13.85 0.43
CA ASN A 139 23.42 -12.64 -0.40
C ASN A 139 23.47 -11.33 0.39
N VAL A 140 23.15 -11.39 1.69
CA VAL A 140 23.19 -10.23 2.59
C VAL A 140 24.23 -10.47 3.68
N ALA A 141 24.05 -11.47 4.55
CA ALA A 141 24.92 -11.65 5.71
C ALA A 141 26.36 -12.00 5.33
N ALA A 142 26.60 -13.13 4.66
CA ALA A 142 27.95 -13.51 4.22
C ALA A 142 28.57 -12.46 3.29
N PHE A 143 27.77 -11.83 2.41
CA PHE A 143 28.27 -10.76 1.55
C PHE A 143 28.78 -9.56 2.37
N VAL A 144 27.98 -9.03 3.28
CA VAL A 144 28.35 -7.86 4.08
C VAL A 144 29.50 -8.17 5.05
N LEU A 145 29.47 -9.33 5.69
CA LEU A 145 30.46 -9.70 6.70
C LEU A 145 31.80 -10.10 6.09
N ASP A 146 31.78 -10.96 5.07
CA ASP A 146 33.00 -11.55 4.51
C ASP A 146 33.55 -10.74 3.33
N ARG A 147 32.69 -10.27 2.41
CA ARG A 147 33.14 -9.55 1.21
C ARG A 147 33.41 -8.08 1.47
N LEU A 148 32.60 -7.43 2.31
CA LEU A 148 32.83 -6.03 2.70
C LEU A 148 33.69 -5.89 3.96
N GLY A 149 34.09 -7.01 4.57
CA GLY A 149 35.01 -7.02 5.71
C GLY A 149 34.43 -6.46 7.00
N LEU A 150 33.12 -6.56 7.20
CA LEU A 150 32.45 -6.08 8.43
C LEU A 150 32.35 -7.14 9.53
N ARG A 151 32.88 -8.36 9.31
CA ARG A 151 32.88 -9.41 10.33
C ARG A 151 33.64 -8.95 11.59
N SER A 152 32.92 -8.89 12.71
CA SER A 152 33.51 -8.70 14.04
C SER A 152 34.07 -10.03 14.58
N ALA A 153 34.90 -9.93 15.63
CA ALA A 153 35.51 -11.10 16.28
C ALA A 153 34.47 -12.06 16.92
N ASP A 154 33.27 -11.57 17.25
CA ASP A 154 32.24 -12.31 17.99
C ASP A 154 31.25 -13.08 17.09
N GLY A 155 31.39 -13.00 15.75
CA GLY A 155 30.54 -13.71 14.80
C GLY A 155 29.19 -13.02 14.57
N ASP A 156 29.10 -12.25 13.47
CA ASP A 156 28.04 -11.24 13.28
C ASP A 156 26.89 -11.67 12.33
N ASP A 157 26.82 -12.95 11.96
CA ASP A 157 25.83 -13.46 10.97
C ASP A 157 24.38 -13.17 11.39
N ARG A 158 24.09 -13.32 12.69
CA ARG A 158 22.76 -13.04 13.24
C ARG A 158 22.43 -11.55 13.16
N SER A 159 23.36 -10.65 13.44
CA SER A 159 23.09 -9.20 13.39
C SER A 159 22.77 -8.70 11.99
N ALA A 160 23.46 -9.24 10.97
CA ALA A 160 23.18 -8.89 9.57
C ALA A 160 21.78 -9.35 9.13
N LEU A 161 21.37 -10.55 9.56
CA LEU A 161 20.01 -11.06 9.32
C LEU A 161 18.97 -10.30 10.15
N GLU A 162 19.29 -9.91 11.38
CA GLU A 162 18.43 -9.09 12.25
C GLU A 162 18.14 -7.73 11.58
N ALA A 163 19.16 -7.09 11.00
CA ALA A 163 18.98 -5.84 10.27
C ALA A 163 18.04 -5.99 9.07
N ALA A 164 18.14 -7.10 8.32
CA ALA A 164 17.21 -7.41 7.24
C ALA A 164 15.79 -7.71 7.76
N ALA A 165 15.67 -8.41 8.89
CA ALA A 165 14.39 -8.73 9.55
C ALA A 165 13.66 -7.49 10.07
N VAL A 166 14.37 -6.58 10.74
CA VAL A 166 13.81 -5.29 11.14
C VAL A 166 13.35 -4.51 9.91
N LEU A 167 14.14 -4.49 8.82
CA LEU A 167 13.75 -3.81 7.59
C LEU A 167 12.47 -4.41 6.97
N ASP A 168 12.36 -5.73 6.83
CA ASP A 168 11.19 -6.39 6.25
C ASP A 168 9.92 -6.21 7.11
N THR A 169 10.09 -6.20 8.43
CA THR A 169 8.98 -6.01 9.37
C THR A 169 8.52 -4.55 9.45
N ASN A 170 9.41 -3.57 9.36
CA ASN A 170 9.08 -2.17 9.71
C ASN A 170 9.12 -1.17 8.54
N ALA A 171 9.71 -1.54 7.40
CA ALA A 171 9.83 -0.60 6.30
C ALA A 171 8.50 -0.28 5.62
N PHE A 172 8.37 1.00 5.25
CA PHE A 172 7.32 1.51 4.40
C PHE A 172 7.78 1.51 2.95
N ASP A 173 6.85 1.16 2.06
CA ASP A 173 7.03 1.25 0.62
C ASP A 173 6.84 2.69 0.16
N VAL A 174 7.94 3.33 -0.24
CA VAL A 174 7.95 4.73 -0.67
C VAL A 174 7.84 4.81 -2.19
N ARG A 175 6.76 5.44 -2.66
CA ARG A 175 6.54 5.74 -4.09
C ARG A 175 6.54 7.26 -4.28
N ARG A 176 7.35 7.75 -5.20
CA ARG A 176 7.53 9.19 -5.48
C ARG A 176 7.57 9.43 -7.00
N PRO A 177 7.25 10.65 -7.48
CA PRO A 177 7.32 11.00 -8.89
C PRO A 177 8.67 10.68 -9.55
N GLY A 178 8.66 10.46 -10.87
CA GLY A 178 9.87 10.10 -11.63
C GLY A 178 10.28 8.63 -11.50
N GLY A 179 9.33 7.73 -11.25
CA GLY A 179 9.58 6.28 -11.18
C GLY A 179 10.30 5.81 -9.92
N ARG A 180 10.33 6.63 -8.86
CA ARG A 180 11.06 6.35 -7.62
C ARG A 180 10.28 5.38 -6.74
N ASN A 181 10.87 4.23 -6.44
CA ASN A 181 10.26 3.18 -5.63
C ASN A 181 11.31 2.52 -4.75
N PHE A 182 11.23 2.74 -3.43
CA PHE A 182 12.24 2.33 -2.47
C PHE A 182 11.61 2.07 -1.10
N ARG A 183 12.42 1.72 -0.10
CA ARG A 183 11.99 1.43 1.27
C ARG A 183 12.54 2.47 2.24
N ALA A 184 11.77 2.76 3.29
CA ALA A 184 12.19 3.65 4.36
C ALA A 184 11.67 3.15 5.72
N VAL A 185 12.48 3.22 6.77
CA VAL A 185 12.08 2.87 8.14
C VAL A 185 11.95 4.16 8.96
N TYR A 186 10.86 4.25 9.72
CA TYR A 186 10.52 5.42 10.55
C TYR A 186 10.24 4.92 11.96
N ALA A 187 11.00 5.38 12.95
CA ALA A 187 10.99 4.78 14.29
C ALA A 187 9.61 4.82 14.94
N ARG A 188 8.97 6.00 14.92
CA ARG A 188 7.68 6.22 15.58
C ARG A 188 6.55 5.69 14.74
N ALA A 189 6.54 5.96 13.43
CA ALA A 189 5.45 5.52 12.56
C ALA A 189 5.32 3.98 12.47
N SER A 190 6.43 3.24 12.59
CA SER A 190 6.43 1.76 12.63
C SER A 190 5.74 1.18 13.86
N MET A 191 5.44 1.98 14.90
CA MET A 191 4.72 1.53 16.09
C MET A 191 3.18 1.56 15.93
N MET A 192 2.63 2.03 14.81
CA MET A 192 1.17 1.94 14.60
C MET A 192 0.78 0.50 14.28
N ALA A 193 -0.09 -0.12 15.07
CA ALA A 193 -0.57 -1.48 14.82
C ALA A 193 -1.46 -1.58 13.57
N HIS A 194 -1.59 -2.80 13.06
CA HIS A 194 -2.44 -3.10 11.92
C HIS A 194 -3.93 -3.11 12.26
N CYS A 195 -4.76 -2.52 11.39
CA CYS A 195 -6.17 -2.87 11.26
C CYS A 195 -6.56 -2.95 9.77
N CYS A 196 -7.44 -3.89 9.41
CA CYS A 196 -7.96 -3.99 8.03
C CYS A 196 -8.98 -2.89 7.68
N THR A 197 -9.41 -2.11 8.68
CA THR A 197 -10.22 -0.89 8.57
C THR A 197 -9.52 0.22 9.35
N PRO A 198 -8.40 0.75 8.83
CA PRO A 198 -7.54 1.67 9.58
C PRO A 198 -8.22 3.02 9.81
N ASN A 199 -7.82 3.71 10.89
CA ASN A 199 -8.27 5.07 11.20
C ASN A 199 -7.22 6.14 10.91
N THR A 200 -6.10 5.75 10.28
CA THR A 200 -5.08 6.67 9.78
C THR A 200 -4.67 6.35 8.35
N LYS A 201 -4.06 7.34 7.71
CA LYS A 201 -3.29 7.18 6.48
C LYS A 201 -1.95 7.87 6.63
N HIS A 202 -1.04 7.59 5.69
CA HIS A 202 0.22 8.30 5.59
C HIS A 202 0.48 8.79 4.17
N VAL A 203 1.21 9.91 4.08
CA VAL A 203 1.76 10.44 2.83
C VAL A 203 3.23 10.74 3.01
N PHE A 204 3.97 10.77 1.90
CA PHE A 204 5.39 11.14 1.90
C PHE A 204 5.54 12.58 1.43
N VAL A 205 6.23 13.43 2.21
CA VAL A 205 6.44 14.86 1.94
C VAL A 205 7.94 15.20 1.85
N GLY A 206 8.26 16.35 1.26
CA GLY A 206 9.64 16.81 0.97
C GLY A 206 9.97 16.78 -0.54
N ASP A 207 11.19 17.16 -0.93
CA ASP A 207 11.66 17.07 -2.31
C ASP A 207 11.86 15.59 -2.69
N ALA A 208 11.33 15.19 -3.85
CA ALA A 208 11.52 13.83 -4.37
C ALA A 208 12.99 13.52 -4.71
N ALA A 209 13.78 14.54 -5.06
CA ALA A 209 15.17 14.38 -5.42
C ALA A 209 16.10 14.22 -4.20
N ASP A 210 15.62 14.41 -2.97
CA ASP A 210 16.39 14.21 -1.74
C ASP A 210 16.46 12.73 -1.30
N GLY A 211 15.55 11.88 -1.80
CA GLY A 211 15.50 10.46 -1.44
C GLY A 211 15.22 10.14 0.03
N ARG A 212 14.97 11.15 0.87
CA ARG A 212 14.71 11.01 2.30
C ARG A 212 13.43 11.75 2.70
N PRO A 213 12.27 11.34 2.16
CA PRO A 213 11.01 12.02 2.42
C PRO A 213 10.61 11.86 3.89
N ALA A 214 9.96 12.86 4.47
CA ALA A 214 9.30 12.68 5.75
C ALA A 214 7.98 11.91 5.55
N ILE A 215 7.65 11.02 6.48
CA ILE A 215 6.32 10.44 6.58
C ILE A 215 5.43 11.41 7.36
N ARG A 216 4.25 11.70 6.84
CA ARG A 216 3.20 12.45 7.53
C ARG A 216 2.00 11.54 7.75
N VAL A 217 1.63 11.31 9.00
CA VAL A 217 0.50 10.47 9.40
C VAL A 217 -0.68 11.36 9.77
N LEU A 218 -1.85 11.08 9.22
CA LEU A 218 -3.09 11.81 9.45
C LEU A 218 -4.20 10.86 9.90
N ALA A 219 -5.04 11.32 10.83
CA ALA A 219 -6.29 10.63 11.14
C ALA A 219 -7.26 10.75 9.96
N THR A 220 -7.87 9.64 9.54
CA THR A 220 -8.84 9.64 8.43
C THR A 220 -10.26 9.83 8.92
N VAL A 221 -10.53 9.44 10.17
CA VAL A 221 -11.80 9.57 10.90
C VAL A 221 -11.53 10.14 12.29
N PRO A 222 -12.55 10.62 13.03
CA PRO A 222 -12.38 10.95 14.44
C PRO A 222 -11.92 9.73 15.25
N ILE A 223 -10.97 9.91 16.17
CA ILE A 223 -10.47 8.84 17.05
C ILE A 223 -10.67 9.30 18.49
N GLY A 224 -11.48 8.56 19.26
CA GLY A 224 -11.73 8.86 20.66
C GLY A 224 -10.53 8.55 21.55
N ARG A 225 -10.36 9.32 22.64
CA ARG A 225 -9.35 9.03 23.68
C ARG A 225 -9.40 7.56 24.11
N GLY A 226 -8.24 6.96 24.29
CA GLY A 226 -8.09 5.56 24.71
C GLY A 226 -8.27 4.53 23.59
N HIS A 227 -8.67 4.93 22.37
CA HIS A 227 -8.77 4.01 21.25
C HIS A 227 -7.42 3.83 20.54
N GLY A 228 -7.23 2.65 19.94
CA GLY A 228 -6.04 2.35 19.15
C GLY A 228 -5.93 3.24 17.91
N VAL A 229 -4.73 3.76 17.64
CA VAL A 229 -4.41 4.46 16.39
C VAL A 229 -3.73 3.47 15.45
N THR A 230 -4.38 3.19 14.33
CA THR A 230 -4.07 2.02 13.48
C THR A 230 -3.81 2.42 12.04
N ALA A 231 -2.93 1.66 11.39
CA ALA A 231 -2.64 1.75 9.96
C ALA A 231 -2.95 0.40 9.28
N THR A 232 -3.00 0.36 7.95
CA THR A 232 -3.06 -0.92 7.22
C THR A 232 -1.66 -1.29 6.69
N TYR A 233 -1.30 -2.57 6.81
CA TYR A 233 -0.04 -3.12 6.26
C TYR A 233 -0.27 -3.89 4.96
N THR A 234 -1.51 -3.89 4.46
CA THR A 234 -1.95 -4.65 3.30
C THR A 234 -2.96 -3.85 2.49
N GLN A 235 -3.37 -4.39 1.33
CA GLN A 235 -4.40 -3.77 0.50
C GLN A 235 -5.79 -4.03 1.08
N THR A 236 -6.56 -2.97 1.28
CA THR A 236 -7.89 -3.01 1.90
C THR A 236 -8.94 -3.66 1.00
N LEU A 237 -8.78 -3.57 -0.32
CA LEU A 237 -9.68 -4.20 -1.30
C LEU A 237 -9.45 -5.70 -1.49
N TRP A 238 -8.44 -6.31 -0.87
CA TRP A 238 -8.28 -7.77 -0.87
C TRP A 238 -9.29 -8.43 0.05
N CYS A 239 -9.63 -9.70 -0.21
CA CYS A 239 -10.46 -10.51 0.67
C CYS A 239 -9.69 -10.96 1.93
N THR A 240 -10.41 -11.46 2.95
CA THR A 240 -9.82 -11.84 4.24
C THR A 240 -8.69 -12.86 4.10
N ARG A 241 -8.86 -13.87 3.24
CA ARG A 241 -7.85 -14.92 2.99
C ARG A 241 -6.52 -14.30 2.53
N ASP A 242 -6.58 -13.43 1.53
CA ASP A 242 -5.38 -12.87 0.90
C ASP A 242 -4.68 -11.86 1.82
N ARG A 243 -5.46 -11.06 2.59
CA ARG A 243 -4.90 -10.19 3.63
C ARG A 243 -4.16 -10.99 4.71
N ARG A 244 -4.79 -12.04 5.27
CA ARG A 244 -4.15 -12.90 6.30
C ARG A 244 -2.89 -13.58 5.77
N ARG A 245 -2.94 -14.13 4.55
CA ARG A 245 -1.77 -14.74 3.91
C ARG A 245 -0.61 -13.76 3.78
N HIS A 246 -0.89 -12.53 3.34
CA HIS A 246 0.12 -11.49 3.21
C HIS A 246 0.69 -11.06 4.57
N LEU A 247 -0.16 -10.83 5.57
CA LEU A 247 0.27 -10.42 6.91
C LEU A 247 1.11 -11.50 7.59
N SER A 248 0.72 -12.77 7.47
CA SER A 248 1.50 -13.90 7.98
C SER A 248 2.89 -13.94 7.33
N ALA A 249 2.96 -13.88 6.00
CA ALA A 249 4.23 -13.94 5.28
C ALA A 249 5.13 -12.71 5.49
N ALA A 250 4.55 -11.51 5.51
CA ALA A 250 5.29 -10.25 5.52
C ALA A 250 5.55 -9.71 6.94
N LYS A 251 4.70 -10.04 7.91
CA LYS A 251 4.65 -9.42 9.25
C LYS A 251 4.56 -10.43 10.40
N CYS A 252 4.54 -11.73 10.12
CA CYS A 252 4.59 -12.81 11.10
C CYS A 252 3.45 -12.80 12.13
N PHE A 253 2.24 -12.39 11.73
CA PHE A 253 1.04 -12.50 12.58
C PHE A 253 -0.21 -12.78 11.75
N GLU A 254 -1.26 -13.28 12.43
CA GLU A 254 -2.59 -13.45 11.86
C GLU A 254 -3.56 -12.37 12.37
N CYS A 255 -4.23 -11.67 11.47
CA CYS A 255 -5.15 -10.61 11.85
C CYS A 255 -6.50 -11.15 12.36
N ALA A 256 -6.91 -10.66 13.52
CA ALA A 256 -8.19 -10.95 14.17
C ALA A 256 -9.07 -9.70 14.37
N CYS A 257 -8.84 -8.61 13.63
CA CYS A 257 -9.71 -7.42 13.70
C CYS A 257 -11.16 -7.76 13.31
N ALA A 258 -12.11 -6.90 13.66
CA ALA A 258 -13.56 -7.11 13.43
C ALA A 258 -13.88 -7.58 12.00
N ARG A 259 -13.24 -6.98 10.98
CA ARG A 259 -13.42 -7.38 9.58
C ARG A 259 -12.89 -8.78 9.25
N CYS A 260 -11.78 -9.18 9.85
CA CYS A 260 -11.22 -10.51 9.64
C CYS A 260 -11.97 -11.59 10.43
N ALA A 261 -12.58 -11.22 11.55
CA ALA A 261 -13.42 -12.11 12.37
C ALA A 261 -14.79 -12.37 11.72
N ASP A 262 -15.32 -11.42 10.95
CA ASP A 262 -16.60 -11.54 10.26
C ASP A 262 -16.48 -12.27 8.89
N PRO A 263 -17.17 -13.41 8.68
CA PRO A 263 -17.22 -14.11 7.39
C PRO A 263 -17.79 -13.29 6.23
N GLU A 264 -18.63 -12.28 6.51
CA GLU A 264 -19.20 -11.36 5.52
C GLU A 264 -18.32 -10.12 5.29
N GLU A 265 -17.20 -10.00 5.99
CA GLU A 265 -16.27 -8.88 5.95
C GLU A 265 -16.96 -7.53 6.20
N LEU A 266 -17.72 -7.42 7.29
CA LEU A 266 -18.55 -6.25 7.64
C LEU A 266 -19.61 -5.96 6.58
N GLY A 267 -20.22 -7.02 6.03
CA GLY A 267 -21.22 -6.94 4.97
C GLY A 267 -20.66 -6.50 3.61
N THR A 268 -19.35 -6.40 3.44
CA THR A 268 -18.74 -6.02 2.16
C THR A 268 -18.68 -7.16 1.16
N HIS A 269 -18.67 -8.42 1.64
CA HIS A 269 -18.67 -9.62 0.80
C HIS A 269 -17.50 -9.73 -0.19
N LEU A 270 -16.34 -9.15 0.15
CA LEU A 270 -15.15 -9.17 -0.72
C LEU A 270 -14.61 -10.58 -0.98
N GLY A 271 -14.78 -11.51 -0.04
CA GLY A 271 -14.48 -12.93 -0.19
C GLY A 271 -15.69 -13.84 -0.44
N SER A 272 -16.90 -13.29 -0.64
CA SER A 272 -18.10 -14.12 -0.83
C SER A 272 -18.33 -14.49 -2.30
N ALA A 273 -18.76 -15.73 -2.53
CA ALA A 273 -19.22 -16.21 -3.83
C ALA A 273 -20.73 -15.92 -4.00
N ALA A 274 -21.20 -15.80 -5.24
CA ALA A 274 -22.63 -15.83 -5.53
C ALA A 274 -23.18 -17.27 -5.38
N CYS A 275 -24.49 -17.41 -5.17
CA CYS A 275 -25.16 -18.72 -5.24
C CYS A 275 -25.04 -19.28 -6.67
N GLY A 276 -24.52 -20.49 -6.84
CA GLY A 276 -24.50 -21.20 -8.14
C GLY A 276 -25.87 -21.75 -8.58
N GLY A 277 -26.92 -21.49 -7.81
CA GLY A 277 -28.30 -21.90 -8.11
C GLY A 277 -29.19 -20.76 -8.57
N PRO A 278 -30.49 -21.02 -8.83
CA PRO A 278 -31.48 -20.02 -9.23
C PRO A 278 -31.93 -19.16 -8.04
N CYS A 279 -30.97 -18.70 -7.23
CA CYS A 279 -31.21 -17.96 -6.00
C CYS A 279 -30.33 -16.72 -5.97
N SER A 280 -30.84 -15.61 -5.42
CA SER A 280 -30.07 -14.37 -5.23
C SER A 280 -29.16 -14.40 -3.99
N GLY A 281 -28.99 -15.58 -3.39
CA GLY A 281 -28.17 -15.78 -2.20
C GLY A 281 -26.67 -15.74 -2.50
N ARG A 282 -25.90 -15.92 -1.43
CA ARG A 282 -24.42 -15.85 -1.45
C ARG A 282 -23.82 -16.87 -0.50
N VAL A 283 -22.57 -17.21 -0.76
CA VAL A 283 -21.76 -18.10 0.07
C VAL A 283 -20.63 -17.26 0.65
N ALA A 284 -20.69 -17.00 1.96
CA ALA A 284 -19.62 -16.29 2.66
C ALA A 284 -18.30 -17.06 2.60
N ALA A 285 -17.17 -16.38 2.78
CA ALA A 285 -15.88 -17.04 2.82
C ALA A 285 -15.88 -18.07 3.98
N ALA A 286 -15.48 -19.31 3.69
CA ALA A 286 -15.53 -20.46 4.61
C ALA A 286 -16.92 -20.98 5.02
N ALA A 287 -18.02 -20.49 4.41
CA ALA A 287 -19.34 -21.09 4.60
C ALA A 287 -19.49 -22.40 3.80
N ALA A 288 -20.19 -23.38 4.37
CA ALA A 288 -20.45 -24.67 3.71
C ALA A 288 -21.47 -24.58 2.57
N GLY A 289 -22.28 -23.52 2.53
CA GLY A 289 -23.31 -23.35 1.51
C GLY A 289 -23.93 -21.95 1.52
N CYS A 290 -24.85 -21.76 0.60
CA CYS A 290 -25.55 -20.51 0.37
C CYS A 290 -26.45 -20.14 1.55
N ALA A 291 -26.35 -18.91 2.04
CA ALA A 291 -27.14 -18.41 3.17
C ALA A 291 -28.66 -18.40 2.92
N THR A 292 -29.10 -18.44 1.66
CA THR A 292 -30.52 -18.36 1.29
C THR A 292 -31.15 -19.72 1.00
N CYS A 293 -30.46 -20.59 0.25
CA CYS A 293 -31.04 -21.85 -0.21
C CYS A 293 -30.32 -23.09 0.31
N GLY A 294 -29.23 -22.93 1.07
CA GLY A 294 -28.43 -24.04 1.62
C GLY A 294 -27.61 -24.82 0.60
N ARG A 295 -27.65 -24.46 -0.69
CA ARG A 295 -26.86 -25.14 -1.73
C ARG A 295 -25.37 -25.05 -1.41
N PRO A 296 -24.60 -26.15 -1.51
CA PRO A 296 -23.16 -26.11 -1.26
C PRO A 296 -22.44 -25.15 -2.21
N ALA A 297 -21.24 -24.74 -1.82
CA ALA A 297 -20.36 -23.97 -2.70
C ALA A 297 -20.00 -24.81 -3.93
N ASP A 298 -20.54 -24.43 -5.08
CA ASP A 298 -20.21 -25.03 -6.37
C ASP A 298 -19.00 -24.29 -6.95
N ASP A 299 -17.88 -25.01 -7.10
CA ASP A 299 -16.64 -24.59 -7.79
C ASP A 299 -15.58 -23.80 -6.96
N PRO A 300 -14.63 -24.51 -6.32
CA PRO A 300 -13.52 -23.89 -5.58
C PRO A 300 -12.48 -23.18 -6.46
N GLU A 301 -12.46 -23.43 -7.78
CA GLU A 301 -11.49 -22.81 -8.71
C GLU A 301 -12.03 -21.58 -9.45
N ALA A 302 -13.32 -21.30 -9.29
CA ALA A 302 -14.04 -20.15 -9.84
C ALA A 302 -13.24 -18.84 -9.73
N GLU A 303 -12.78 -18.57 -8.51
CA GLU A 303 -12.03 -17.38 -8.18
C GLU A 303 -10.71 -17.29 -8.96
N GLN A 304 -9.95 -18.38 -8.99
CA GLN A 304 -8.64 -18.43 -9.65
C GLN A 304 -8.75 -18.20 -11.17
N ARG A 305 -9.83 -18.70 -11.80
CA ARG A 305 -10.12 -18.42 -13.22
C ARG A 305 -10.43 -16.95 -13.44
N ALA A 306 -11.22 -16.33 -12.56
CA ALA A 306 -11.53 -14.91 -12.65
C ALA A 306 -10.28 -14.04 -12.46
N VAL A 307 -9.43 -14.35 -11.47
CA VAL A 307 -8.14 -13.67 -11.26
C VAL A 307 -7.25 -13.75 -12.50
N ARG A 308 -7.15 -14.93 -13.12
CA ARG A 308 -6.37 -15.11 -14.38
C ARG A 308 -6.93 -14.26 -15.52
N ALA A 309 -8.25 -14.24 -15.70
CA ALA A 309 -8.89 -13.43 -16.73
C ALA A 309 -8.61 -11.93 -16.54
N VAL A 310 -8.76 -11.43 -15.31
CA VAL A 310 -8.44 -10.03 -14.97
C VAL A 310 -6.97 -9.71 -15.18
N GLY A 311 -6.06 -10.63 -14.83
CA GLY A 311 -4.62 -10.45 -15.03
C GLY A 311 -4.23 -10.25 -16.50
N VAL A 312 -4.97 -10.84 -17.45
CA VAL A 312 -4.78 -10.59 -18.89
C VAL A 312 -5.28 -9.21 -19.28
N LEU A 313 -6.48 -8.82 -18.82
CA LEU A 313 -7.10 -7.51 -19.11
C LEU A 313 -6.27 -6.34 -18.58
N SER A 314 -5.70 -6.48 -17.38
CA SER A 314 -4.85 -5.44 -16.77
C SER A 314 -3.58 -5.15 -17.56
N LYS A 315 -3.04 -6.13 -18.30
CA LYS A 315 -1.83 -5.92 -19.14
C LYS A 315 -2.11 -5.09 -20.39
N SER A 316 -3.29 -5.26 -20.98
CA SER A 316 -3.70 -4.54 -22.20
C SER A 316 -4.45 -3.23 -21.92
N ARG A 317 -4.81 -2.95 -20.66
CA ARG A 317 -5.71 -1.84 -20.29
C ARG A 317 -7.00 -1.85 -21.13
N ASP A 318 -7.51 -3.03 -21.46
CA ASP A 318 -8.68 -3.21 -22.33
C ASP A 318 -9.99 -2.82 -21.61
N CYS A 319 -10.40 -1.57 -21.84
CA CYS A 319 -11.65 -1.01 -21.30
C CYS A 319 -12.88 -1.86 -21.68
N ALA A 320 -13.00 -2.27 -22.94
CA ALA A 320 -14.14 -3.06 -23.40
C ALA A 320 -14.12 -4.48 -22.80
N GLY A 321 -12.92 -5.03 -22.60
CA GLY A 321 -12.73 -6.30 -21.90
C GLY A 321 -13.17 -6.25 -20.44
N PHE A 322 -12.86 -5.17 -19.72
CA PHE A 322 -13.35 -4.96 -18.36
C PHE A 322 -14.87 -4.79 -18.30
N GLU A 323 -15.47 -4.05 -19.24
CA GLU A 323 -16.93 -3.93 -19.36
C GLU A 323 -17.59 -5.30 -19.56
N ARG A 324 -17.12 -6.08 -20.54
CA ARG A 324 -17.61 -7.44 -20.82
C ARG A 324 -17.44 -8.36 -19.61
N PHE A 325 -16.32 -8.25 -18.88
CA PHE A 325 -16.11 -9.04 -17.67
C PHE A 325 -17.20 -8.74 -16.62
N LEU A 326 -17.51 -7.46 -16.38
CA LEU A 326 -18.55 -7.08 -15.42
C LEU A 326 -19.95 -7.47 -15.87
N GLU A 327 -20.25 -7.37 -17.17
CA GLU A 327 -21.52 -7.84 -17.73
C GLU A 327 -21.70 -9.34 -17.46
N ARG A 328 -20.64 -10.14 -17.69
CA ARG A 328 -20.67 -11.58 -17.43
C ARG A 328 -20.77 -11.96 -15.94
N VAL A 329 -20.28 -11.10 -15.04
CA VAL A 329 -20.48 -11.29 -13.59
C VAL A 329 -21.95 -11.06 -13.23
N ARG A 330 -22.61 -10.07 -13.84
CA ARG A 330 -24.02 -9.74 -13.56
C ARG A 330 -25.00 -10.77 -14.13
N ASP A 331 -24.71 -11.31 -15.31
CA ASP A 331 -25.58 -12.30 -15.98
C ASP A 331 -25.33 -13.74 -15.51
N GLY A 332 -24.31 -13.97 -14.67
CA GLY A 332 -23.97 -15.29 -14.13
C GLY A 332 -23.18 -16.21 -15.09
N THR A 333 -22.68 -15.69 -16.21
CA THR A 333 -21.86 -16.46 -17.18
C THR A 333 -20.35 -16.41 -16.87
N MET A 334 -19.94 -15.64 -15.87
CA MET A 334 -18.66 -15.80 -15.17
C MET A 334 -18.83 -16.70 -13.94
N PRO A 335 -17.73 -17.24 -13.37
CA PRO A 335 -17.80 -18.01 -12.13
C PRO A 335 -18.60 -17.27 -11.05
N PRO A 336 -19.23 -17.96 -10.09
CA PRO A 336 -20.19 -17.38 -9.15
C PRO A 336 -19.51 -16.40 -8.19
N LEU A 337 -19.27 -15.18 -8.64
CA LEU A 337 -18.69 -14.10 -7.85
C LEU A 337 -19.82 -13.19 -7.38
N HIS A 338 -19.80 -12.82 -6.09
CA HIS A 338 -20.64 -11.73 -5.63
C HIS A 338 -20.24 -10.42 -6.34
N ASP A 339 -21.17 -9.49 -6.52
CA ASP A 339 -20.89 -8.23 -7.24
C ASP A 339 -19.86 -7.34 -6.52
N ASN A 340 -19.74 -7.48 -5.19
CA ASN A 340 -18.68 -6.88 -4.38
C ASN A 340 -17.48 -7.82 -4.15
N HIS A 341 -17.40 -8.97 -4.79
CA HIS A 341 -16.23 -9.84 -4.67
C HIS A 341 -14.97 -9.09 -5.12
N HIS A 342 -13.85 -9.26 -4.43
CA HIS A 342 -12.65 -8.43 -4.59
C HIS A 342 -12.12 -8.39 -6.05
N VAL A 343 -12.26 -9.46 -6.82
CA VAL A 343 -11.91 -9.49 -8.25
C VAL A 343 -12.79 -8.52 -9.05
N ALA A 344 -14.11 -8.53 -8.83
CA ALA A 344 -15.05 -7.62 -9.49
C ALA A 344 -14.82 -6.17 -9.05
N VAL A 345 -14.56 -5.95 -7.76
CA VAL A 345 -14.20 -4.64 -7.21
C VAL A 345 -12.90 -4.11 -7.82
N GLY A 346 -11.89 -4.97 -7.99
CA GLY A 346 -10.64 -4.61 -8.66
C GLY A 346 -10.86 -4.19 -10.11
N VAL A 347 -11.70 -4.92 -10.85
CA VAL A 347 -12.09 -4.56 -12.23
C VAL A 347 -12.84 -3.23 -12.27
N LYS A 348 -13.82 -3.05 -11.39
CA LYS A 348 -14.57 -1.79 -11.24
C LYS A 348 -13.63 -0.61 -11.00
N TYR A 349 -12.69 -0.76 -10.08
CA TYR A 349 -11.74 0.32 -9.75
C TYR A 349 -10.78 0.62 -10.90
N ALA A 350 -10.28 -0.40 -11.61
CA ALA A 350 -9.48 -0.19 -12.82
C ALA A 350 -10.29 0.51 -13.93
N LEU A 351 -11.55 0.13 -14.11
CA LEU A 351 -12.41 0.68 -15.14
C LEU A 351 -12.73 2.17 -14.91
N VAL A 352 -13.00 2.61 -13.67
CA VAL A 352 -13.24 4.04 -13.40
C VAL A 352 -12.00 4.91 -13.63
N GLN A 353 -10.79 4.38 -13.38
CA GLN A 353 -9.55 5.07 -13.72
C GLN A 353 -9.40 5.21 -15.23
N LEU A 354 -9.62 4.12 -15.97
CA LEU A 354 -9.58 4.14 -17.44
C LEU A 354 -10.64 5.07 -18.05
N TYR A 355 -11.83 5.12 -17.47
CA TYR A 355 -12.86 6.08 -17.86
C TYR A 355 -12.44 7.52 -17.58
N GLY A 356 -11.82 7.78 -16.42
CA GLY A 356 -11.30 9.09 -16.05
C GLY A 356 -10.34 9.67 -17.10
N ASP A 357 -9.44 8.84 -17.63
CA ASP A 357 -8.43 9.24 -18.63
C ASP A 357 -9.04 9.74 -19.96
N ARG A 358 -10.31 9.39 -20.25
CA ARG A 358 -10.98 9.65 -21.54
C ARG A 358 -12.43 10.10 -21.36
N ILE A 359 -12.72 10.77 -20.25
CA ILE A 359 -14.07 11.10 -19.79
C ILE A 359 -14.89 11.84 -20.86
N SER A 360 -14.24 12.71 -21.65
CA SER A 360 -14.86 13.48 -22.74
C SER A 360 -15.49 12.59 -23.81
N ASP A 361 -14.85 11.46 -24.10
CA ASP A 361 -15.13 10.60 -25.24
C ASP A 361 -16.10 9.47 -24.89
N LEU A 362 -16.41 9.30 -23.60
CA LEU A 362 -17.29 8.24 -23.13
C LEU A 362 -18.72 8.41 -23.64
N THR A 363 -19.33 7.30 -24.00
CA THR A 363 -20.76 7.25 -24.32
C THR A 363 -21.62 7.58 -23.10
N VAL A 364 -22.90 7.88 -23.31
CA VAL A 364 -23.85 8.09 -22.21
C VAL A 364 -23.92 6.86 -21.28
N LYS A 365 -24.00 5.65 -21.85
CA LYS A 365 -24.01 4.38 -21.08
C LYS A 365 -22.75 4.24 -20.21
N GLN A 366 -21.58 4.58 -20.76
CA GLN A 366 -20.31 4.51 -20.02
C GLN A 366 -20.23 5.55 -18.89
N LEU A 367 -20.75 6.75 -19.08
CA LEU A 367 -20.83 7.77 -18.04
C LEU A 367 -21.77 7.38 -16.90
N GLU A 368 -22.89 6.73 -17.22
CA GLU A 368 -23.81 6.15 -16.23
C GLU A 368 -23.16 5.00 -15.48
N ASN A 369 -22.45 4.10 -16.19
CA ASN A 369 -21.66 3.05 -15.57
C ASN A 369 -20.57 3.61 -14.64
N ASN A 370 -19.83 4.63 -15.07
CA ASN A 370 -18.83 5.30 -14.25
C ASN A 370 -19.42 5.81 -12.94
N SER A 371 -20.57 6.50 -13.03
CA SER A 371 -21.24 7.06 -11.85
C SER A 371 -21.70 5.96 -10.89
N ALA A 372 -22.38 4.94 -11.40
CA ALA A 372 -22.87 3.81 -10.61
C ALA A 372 -21.72 3.03 -9.94
N ILE A 373 -20.62 2.81 -10.66
CA ILE A 373 -19.43 2.14 -10.11
C ILE A 373 -18.77 3.01 -9.02
N CYS A 374 -18.59 4.31 -9.25
CA CYS A 374 -18.01 5.20 -8.24
C CYS A 374 -18.84 5.20 -6.95
N GLU A 375 -20.17 5.30 -7.06
CA GLU A 375 -21.08 5.25 -5.91
C GLU A 375 -20.99 3.92 -5.16
N GLN A 376 -20.88 2.79 -5.88
CA GLN A 376 -20.69 1.48 -5.26
C GLN A 376 -19.35 1.37 -4.53
N LEU A 377 -18.27 1.85 -5.13
CA LEU A 377 -16.95 1.84 -4.52
C LEU A 377 -16.87 2.81 -3.33
N LEU A 378 -17.61 3.92 -3.35
CA LEU A 378 -17.71 4.85 -2.20
C LEU A 378 -18.38 4.17 -1.00
N ARG A 379 -19.44 3.37 -1.20
CA ARG A 379 -20.05 2.56 -0.13
C ARG A 379 -19.07 1.55 0.46
N LEU A 380 -18.20 0.97 -0.37
CA LEU A 380 -17.13 0.11 0.14
C LEU A 380 -16.07 0.93 0.90
N ALA A 381 -15.72 2.12 0.42
CA ALA A 381 -14.78 3.02 1.10
C ALA A 381 -15.27 3.40 2.50
N ASP A 382 -16.59 3.62 2.68
CA ASP A 382 -17.21 3.91 3.99
C ASP A 382 -16.95 2.83 5.05
N VAL A 383 -16.76 1.58 4.62
CA VAL A 383 -16.52 0.43 5.52
C VAL A 383 -15.03 0.10 5.62
N LEU A 384 -14.32 0.13 4.49
CA LEU A 384 -12.96 -0.42 4.39
C LEU A 384 -11.86 0.59 4.73
N GLU A 385 -12.03 1.84 4.28
CA GLU A 385 -11.04 2.92 4.44
C GLU A 385 -11.78 4.26 4.61
N PRO A 386 -12.49 4.44 5.73
CA PRO A 386 -13.42 5.54 5.91
C PRO A 386 -12.73 6.90 6.01
N GLY A 387 -13.50 7.93 5.66
CA GLY A 387 -13.12 9.32 5.84
C GLY A 387 -12.08 9.82 4.81
N ILE A 388 -11.06 10.53 5.28
CA ILE A 388 -10.15 11.32 4.44
C ILE A 388 -9.08 10.43 3.80
N THR A 389 -9.47 9.57 2.85
CA THR A 389 -8.58 8.59 2.20
C THR A 389 -8.37 8.86 0.72
N ARG A 390 -7.19 8.48 0.20
CA ARG A 390 -6.86 8.62 -1.23
C ARG A 390 -7.90 7.96 -2.12
N PHE A 391 -8.34 6.75 -1.75
CA PHE A 391 -9.35 5.98 -2.48
C PHE A 391 -10.65 6.76 -2.61
N ARG A 392 -11.17 7.30 -1.50
CA ARG A 392 -12.39 8.14 -1.51
C ARG A 392 -12.22 9.40 -2.35
N GLY A 393 -11.10 10.11 -2.19
CA GLY A 393 -10.83 11.35 -2.92
C GLY A 393 -10.80 11.16 -4.45
N LEU A 394 -10.16 10.09 -4.92
CA LEU A 394 -10.13 9.73 -6.34
C LEU A 394 -11.51 9.32 -6.87
N LEU A 395 -12.26 8.52 -6.12
CA LEU A 395 -13.62 8.11 -6.53
C LEU A 395 -14.56 9.31 -6.65
N LEU A 396 -14.52 10.25 -5.70
CA LEU A 396 -15.30 11.48 -5.78
C LEU A 396 -14.89 12.33 -6.98
N TYR A 397 -13.59 12.42 -7.27
CA TYR A 397 -13.09 13.11 -8.46
C TYR A 397 -13.64 12.48 -9.75
N TYR A 398 -13.53 11.15 -9.93
CA TYR A 398 -14.04 10.45 -11.11
C TYR A 398 -15.56 10.55 -11.25
N LEU A 399 -16.28 10.50 -10.12
CA LEU A 399 -17.73 10.71 -10.08
C LEU A 399 -18.11 12.12 -10.56
N VAL A 400 -17.45 13.15 -10.02
CA VAL A 400 -17.68 14.55 -10.42
C VAL A 400 -17.41 14.76 -11.92
N CYS A 401 -16.29 14.25 -12.44
CA CYS A 401 -15.96 14.34 -13.86
C CYS A 401 -17.03 13.67 -14.73
N GLY A 402 -17.46 12.45 -14.36
CA GLY A 402 -18.52 11.73 -15.07
C GLY A 402 -19.86 12.47 -15.05
N LEU A 403 -20.29 12.99 -13.90
CA LEU A 403 -21.54 13.73 -13.76
C LEU A 403 -21.52 15.06 -14.52
N LYS A 404 -20.40 15.81 -14.50
CA LYS A 404 -20.22 17.03 -15.30
C LYS A 404 -20.41 16.71 -16.80
N GLN A 405 -19.80 15.63 -17.29
CA GLN A 405 -19.93 15.24 -18.69
C GLN A 405 -21.33 14.71 -19.04
N LEU A 406 -21.96 13.94 -18.15
CA LEU A 406 -23.33 13.45 -18.32
C LEU A 406 -24.34 14.61 -18.36
N LYS A 407 -24.15 15.62 -17.49
CA LYS A 407 -24.92 16.87 -17.51
C LYS A 407 -24.82 17.57 -18.87
N ARG A 408 -23.59 17.70 -19.42
CA ARG A 408 -23.37 18.30 -20.75
C ARG A 408 -24.11 17.55 -21.85
N LYS A 409 -24.07 16.21 -21.85
CA LYS A 409 -24.70 15.38 -22.89
C LYS A 409 -26.22 15.26 -22.77
N LYS A 410 -26.78 15.25 -21.54
CA LYS A 410 -28.23 15.09 -21.30
C LYS A 410 -28.98 16.40 -21.01
N HIS A 411 -28.29 17.54 -20.91
CA HIS A 411 -28.86 18.83 -20.50
C HIS A 411 -29.65 18.79 -19.18
N ARG A 412 -29.26 17.91 -18.25
CA ARG A 412 -29.96 17.69 -16.98
C ARG A 412 -29.49 18.65 -15.88
N ARG A 413 -30.32 19.63 -15.51
CA ARG A 413 -30.02 20.61 -14.44
C ARG A 413 -30.00 20.02 -13.02
N ASN A 414 -30.55 18.83 -12.79
CA ASN A 414 -30.67 18.24 -11.46
C ASN A 414 -29.35 17.73 -10.85
N TYR A 415 -28.23 17.77 -11.59
CA TYR A 415 -26.93 17.33 -11.08
C TYR A 415 -26.12 18.43 -10.37
N ASP A 416 -26.55 19.69 -10.39
CA ASP A 416 -25.70 20.81 -9.96
C ASP A 416 -25.33 20.78 -8.48
N GLU A 417 -26.31 20.60 -7.61
CA GLU A 417 -26.05 20.57 -6.17
C GLU A 417 -25.24 19.32 -5.78
N MET A 418 -25.51 18.19 -6.42
CA MET A 418 -24.79 16.94 -6.21
C MET A 418 -23.31 17.04 -6.62
N ILE A 419 -23.05 17.58 -7.83
CA ILE A 419 -21.68 17.84 -8.32
C ILE A 419 -20.94 18.78 -7.37
N LYS A 420 -21.59 19.86 -6.91
CA LYS A 420 -20.99 20.83 -6.00
C LYS A 420 -20.59 20.21 -4.66
N ASN A 421 -21.44 19.34 -4.10
CA ASN A 421 -21.18 18.70 -2.81
C ASN A 421 -20.05 17.66 -2.91
N PHE A 422 -20.08 16.78 -3.92
CA PHE A 422 -19.01 15.81 -4.15
C PHE A 422 -17.68 16.50 -4.49
N ALA A 423 -17.69 17.59 -5.27
CA ALA A 423 -16.47 18.34 -5.58
C ALA A 423 -15.86 18.98 -4.31
N ARG A 424 -16.69 19.55 -3.42
CA ARG A 424 -16.21 20.13 -2.16
C ARG A 424 -15.54 19.07 -1.28
N GLU A 425 -16.16 17.90 -1.15
CA GLU A 425 -15.60 16.78 -0.39
C GLU A 425 -14.30 16.26 -1.01
N ALA A 426 -14.27 16.06 -2.33
CA ALA A 426 -13.08 15.66 -3.05
C ALA A 426 -11.91 16.64 -2.83
N VAL A 427 -12.16 17.95 -2.91
CA VAL A 427 -11.14 18.98 -2.70
C VAL A 427 -10.55 18.92 -1.29
N VAL A 428 -11.37 18.72 -0.25
CA VAL A 428 -10.89 18.58 1.13
C VAL A 428 -9.95 17.39 1.26
N ILE A 429 -10.31 16.25 0.66
CA ILE A 429 -9.52 15.03 0.73
C ILE A 429 -8.24 15.15 -0.09
N LEU A 430 -8.33 15.58 -1.36
CA LEU A 430 -7.20 15.64 -2.29
C LEU A 430 -6.14 16.66 -1.86
N LYS A 431 -6.50 17.72 -1.12
CA LYS A 431 -5.54 18.65 -0.52
C LYS A 431 -4.57 18.00 0.48
N THR A 432 -4.92 16.83 1.00
CA THR A 432 -4.06 16.06 1.91
C THR A 432 -3.14 15.07 1.18
N GLU A 433 -3.23 14.98 -0.16
CA GLU A 433 -2.46 14.09 -1.03
C GLU A 433 -1.48 14.93 -1.88
N PRO A 434 -0.20 15.05 -1.48
CA PRO A 434 0.74 15.96 -2.13
C PRO A 434 0.91 15.73 -3.64
N ASP A 435 0.84 14.47 -4.09
CA ASP A 435 0.99 14.09 -5.50
C ASP A 435 -0.31 14.25 -6.32
N LEU A 436 -1.44 14.58 -5.70
CA LEU A 436 -2.74 14.74 -6.35
C LEU A 436 -3.26 16.18 -6.33
N MET A 437 -2.44 17.14 -5.91
CA MET A 437 -2.84 18.55 -5.84
C MET A 437 -3.33 19.11 -7.18
N TYR A 438 -2.76 18.66 -8.31
CA TYR A 438 -3.20 19.06 -9.65
C TYR A 438 -4.67 18.70 -9.95
N LEU A 439 -5.24 17.70 -9.27
CA LEU A 439 -6.66 17.34 -9.42
C LEU A 439 -7.59 18.34 -8.71
N VAL A 440 -7.11 19.02 -7.67
CA VAL A 440 -7.87 20.08 -6.98
C VAL A 440 -8.13 21.22 -7.94
N GLU A 441 -7.13 21.62 -8.71
CA GLU A 441 -7.21 22.69 -9.73
C GLU A 441 -8.21 22.38 -10.83
N GLN A 442 -8.43 21.10 -11.16
CA GLN A 442 -9.40 20.67 -12.17
C GLN A 442 -10.85 20.62 -11.65
N LEU A 443 -11.03 20.58 -10.34
CA LEU A 443 -12.35 20.54 -9.71
C LEU A 443 -12.93 21.94 -9.45
N GLN A 444 -12.04 22.91 -9.19
CA GLN A 444 -12.34 24.33 -9.03
C GLN A 444 -12.59 24.98 -10.38
#